data_AF-A0A940VYH9-F1
#
_entry.id   AF-A0A940VYH9-F1
#
_cell.length_a   1.000
_cell.length_b   1.000
_cell.length_c   1.000
_cell.angle_alpha   90.00
_cell.angle_beta   90.00
_cell.angle_gamma   90.00
#
_symmetry.space_group_name_H-M   'P 1'
#
loop_
_entity.id
_entity.type
_entity.pdbx_description
1 polymer ?
#
loop_
_entity_poly.entity_id
_entity_poly.type
_entity_poly.pdbx_seq_one_letter_code
_entity_poly.pdbx_strand_id
1 'polypeptide(L)' 'GGNDILAAAGGKVRGILYVPSVTLRDAGDLFLDGLTPAELSRQTGAEVRVFEPTPRGFFDAVYGGKSSI' A
#
# COMPACT_ATOMS: atom_id res chain seq x y z
N GLY A 1 -8.76 -7.32 -4.64
CA GLY A 1 -7.41 -7.44 -5.22
C GLY A 1 -6.87 -6.05 -5.54
N GLY A 2 -5.72 -5.96 -6.18
CA GLY A 2 -5.15 -4.69 -6.63
C GLY A 2 -6.05 -3.96 -7.64
N ASN A 3 -6.79 -4.68 -8.49
CA ASN A 3 -7.70 -4.10 -9.48
C ASN A 3 -8.90 -3.39 -8.83
N ASP A 4 -9.42 -3.92 -7.73
CA ASP A 4 -10.50 -3.25 -6.97
C ASP A 4 -9.99 -1.92 -6.38
N ILE A 5 -8.74 -1.90 -5.90
CA ILE A 5 -8.09 -0.70 -5.39
C ILE A 5 -7.90 0.32 -6.53
N LEU A 6 -7.46 -0.12 -7.72
CA LEU A 6 -7.35 0.74 -8.90
C LEU A 6 -8.69 1.37 -9.28
N ALA A 7 -9.76 0.60 -9.32
CA ALA A 7 -11.09 1.11 -9.67
C ALA A 7 -11.59 2.16 -8.65
N ALA A 8 -11.29 1.95 -7.36
CA ALA A 8 -11.68 2.84 -6.28
C ALA A 8 -10.83 4.11 -6.21
N ALA A 9 -9.50 3.99 -6.38
CA ALA A 9 -8.54 5.05 -6.08
C ALA A 9 -7.87 5.70 -7.30
N GLY A 10 -7.92 5.05 -8.47
CA GLY A 10 -7.25 5.51 -9.69
C GLY A 10 -7.63 6.95 -10.07
N GLY A 11 -6.62 7.84 -10.11
CA GLY A 11 -6.80 9.26 -10.43
C GLY A 11 -7.61 10.09 -9.41
N LYS A 12 -8.06 9.48 -8.30
CA LYS A 12 -8.93 10.12 -7.29
C LYS A 12 -8.21 10.41 -5.97
N VAL A 13 -7.08 9.77 -5.73
CA VAL A 13 -6.35 9.88 -4.45
C VAL A 13 -4.99 10.54 -4.69
N ARG A 14 -4.68 11.55 -3.88
CA ARG A 14 -3.34 12.14 -3.76
C ARG A 14 -2.84 11.85 -2.35
N GLY A 15 -1.68 11.20 -2.23
CA GLY A 15 -1.08 10.85 -0.93
C GLY A 15 -0.50 9.45 -0.89
N ILE A 16 -0.66 8.78 0.26
CA ILE A 16 -0.12 7.45 0.54
C ILE A 16 -1.29 6.47 0.69
N LEU A 17 -1.26 5.37 -0.06
CA LEU A 17 -2.10 4.20 0.12
C LEU A 17 -1.40 3.24 1.09
N TYR A 18 -1.91 3.14 2.31
CA TYR A 18 -1.43 2.18 3.30
C TYR A 18 -2.07 0.82 3.06
N VAL A 19 -1.23 -0.18 2.80
CA VAL A 19 -1.66 -1.52 2.41
C VAL A 19 -1.17 -2.55 3.44
N PRO A 20 -2.06 -3.26 4.15
CA PRO A 20 -1.64 -4.31 5.08
C PRO A 20 -0.99 -5.47 4.30
N SER A 21 0.12 -6.02 4.79
CA SER A 21 0.85 -7.10 4.10
C SER A 21 0.00 -8.34 3.80
N VAL A 22 -1.01 -8.63 4.63
CA VAL A 22 -1.99 -9.72 4.41
C VAL A 22 -2.90 -9.55 3.20
N THR A 23 -2.94 -8.36 2.58
CA THR A 23 -3.62 -8.16 1.28
C THR A 23 -2.78 -8.64 0.09
N LEU A 24 -1.53 -8.99 0.37
CA LEU A 24 -0.55 -9.50 -0.58
C LEU A 24 -0.31 -10.99 -0.32
N ARG A 25 0.11 -11.70 -1.35
CA ARG A 25 0.65 -13.05 -1.31
C ARG A 25 2.15 -12.99 -1.64
N ASP A 26 2.80 -14.15 -1.70
CA ASP A 26 4.20 -14.28 -2.10
C ASP A 26 5.10 -13.34 -1.28
N ALA A 27 4.96 -13.43 0.05
CA ALA A 27 5.70 -12.63 1.03
C ALA A 27 5.61 -11.10 0.85
N GLY A 28 4.57 -10.58 0.19
CA GLY A 28 4.37 -9.15 -0.01
C GLY A 28 4.61 -8.65 -1.45
N ASP A 29 4.88 -9.56 -2.39
CA ASP A 29 5.23 -9.16 -3.75
C ASP A 29 4.00 -8.86 -4.63
N LEU A 30 2.90 -9.57 -4.41
CA LEU A 30 1.73 -9.53 -5.29
C LEU A 30 0.43 -9.38 -4.51
N PHE A 31 -0.48 -8.55 -5.00
CA PHE A 31 -1.90 -8.65 -4.65
C PHE A 31 -2.47 -9.99 -5.11
N LEU A 32 -3.63 -10.37 -4.57
CA LEU A 32 -4.28 -11.65 -4.88
C LEU A 32 -4.58 -11.86 -6.37
N ASP A 33 -4.68 -10.78 -7.14
CA ASP A 33 -4.93 -10.75 -8.59
C ASP A 33 -3.65 -10.52 -9.43
N GLY A 34 -2.47 -10.62 -8.83
CA GLY A 34 -1.19 -10.60 -9.54
C GLY A 34 -0.62 -9.22 -9.85
N LEU A 35 -1.26 -8.14 -9.39
CA LEU A 35 -0.66 -6.80 -9.44
C LEU A 35 0.44 -6.66 -8.38
N THR A 36 1.49 -5.90 -8.68
CA THR A 36 2.49 -5.53 -7.67
C THR A 36 2.08 -4.20 -6.99
N PRO A 37 2.55 -3.94 -5.76
CA PRO A 37 2.45 -2.62 -5.14
C PRO A 37 3.02 -1.48 -6.01
N ALA A 38 4.11 -1.73 -6.73
CA ALA A 38 4.73 -0.77 -7.63
C ALA A 38 3.83 -0.43 -8.84
N GLU A 39 3.19 -1.44 -9.44
CA GLU A 39 2.24 -1.24 -10.52
C GLU A 39 1.03 -0.42 -10.06
N LEU A 40 0.50 -0.75 -8.88
CA LEU A 40 -0.59 -0.02 -8.26
C LEU A 40 -0.20 1.45 -8.00
N SER A 41 1.00 1.69 -7.49
CA SER A 41 1.51 3.05 -7.24
C SER A 41 1.60 3.86 -8.53
N ARG A 42 2.18 3.29 -9.59
CA ARG A 42 2.30 3.92 -10.91
C ARG A 42 0.93 4.31 -11.49
N GLN A 43 -0.05 3.41 -11.41
CA GLN A 43 -1.36 3.63 -12.01
C GLN A 43 -2.26 4.56 -11.19
N THR A 44 -2.15 4.53 -9.85
CA THR A 44 -2.93 5.43 -8.98
C THR A 44 -2.32 6.82 -8.85
N GLY A 45 -1.00 6.95 -9.02
CA GLY A 45 -0.25 8.16 -8.73
C GLY A 45 -0.01 8.39 -7.22
N ALA A 46 -0.41 7.45 -6.36
CA ALA A 46 -0.19 7.49 -4.92
C ALA A 46 1.03 6.64 -4.55
N GLU A 47 1.76 7.04 -3.50
CA GLU A 47 2.76 6.15 -2.88
C GLU A 47 2.02 4.95 -2.28
N VAL A 48 2.45 3.73 -2.59
CA VAL A 48 1.92 2.53 -1.93
C VAL A 48 2.88 2.11 -0.83
N ARG A 49 2.44 2.16 0.42
CA ARG A 49 3.22 1.78 1.59
C ARG A 49 2.65 0.52 2.23
N VAL A 50 3.37 -0.58 2.09
CA VAL A 50 3.02 -1.85 2.73
C VAL A 50 3.43 -1.80 4.20
N PHE A 51 2.57 -2.31 5.08
CA PHE A 51 2.84 -2.35 6.52
C PHE A 51 2.43 -3.67 7.16
N GLU A 52 3.04 -3.98 8.30
CA GLU A 52 2.68 -5.14 9.12
C GLU A 52 1.29 -4.95 9.75
N PRO A 53 0.33 -5.89 9.63
CA PRO A 53 -1.08 -5.70 9.98
C PRO A 53 -1.33 -5.77 11.49
N THR A 54 -0.56 -5.00 12.25
CA THR A 54 -0.71 -4.78 13.68
C THR A 54 -0.95 -3.29 13.93
N PRO A 55 -1.57 -2.91 15.07
CA PRO A 55 -1.71 -1.50 15.43
C PRO A 55 -0.38 -0.75 15.45
N ARG A 56 0.69 -1.39 15.91
CA ARG A 56 2.05 -0.82 15.92
C ARG A 56 2.61 -0.66 14.51
N GLY A 57 2.47 -1.68 13.66
CA GLY A 57 2.93 -1.61 12.27
C GLY A 57 2.25 -0.49 11.48
N PHE A 58 0.95 -0.28 11.70
CA PHE A 58 0.25 0.85 11.09
C PHE A 58 0.72 2.21 11.64
N PHE A 59 0.87 2.32 12.97
CA PHE A 59 1.41 3.53 13.60
C PHE A 59 2.79 3.89 13.03
N ASP A 60 3.70 2.92 12.93
CA ASP A 60 5.04 3.12 12.41
C ASP A 60 5.01 3.48 10.91
N ALA A 61 4.10 2.90 10.12
CA ALA A 61 3.95 3.27 8.72
C ALA A 61 3.50 4.73 8.53
N VAL A 62 2.60 5.21 9.39
CA VAL A 62 2.05 6.58 9.33
C VAL A 62 3.04 7.60 9.88
N TYR A 63 3.66 7.34 11.03
CA TYR A 63 4.45 8.31 11.78
C TYR A 63 5.96 8.04 11.78
N GLY A 64 6.38 6.79 11.63
CA GLY A 64 7.79 6.37 11.70
C GLY A 64 8.67 6.88 10.55
N GLY A 65 8.07 7.32 9.44
CA GLY A 65 8.80 7.92 8.31
C GLY A 65 9.34 9.34 8.55
N LYS A 66 9.10 9.94 9.73
CA LYS A 66 9.58 11.30 10.09
C LYS A 66 10.08 11.39 11.53
N SER A 67 10.98 10.50 11.93
CA SER A 67 11.74 10.68 13.18
C SER A 67 13.22 10.45 12.92
N SER A 68 13.86 11.39 12.23
CA SER A 68 15.23 11.76 12.54
C SER A 68 15.14 12.86 13.60
N ILE A 69 15.48 12.52 14.85
CA ILE A 69 15.97 13.47 15.84
C ILE A 69 17.47 13.59 15.61
#